data_AF-A0A7Y3M8R9-F1
#
_entry.id   AF-A0A7Y3M8R9-F1
#
_cell.length_a   1.000
_cell.length_b   1.000
_cell.length_c   1.000
_cell.angle_alpha   90.00
_cell.angle_beta   90.00
_cell.angle_gamma   90.00
#
_symmetry.space_group_name_H-M   'P 1'
#
loop_
_entity.id
_entity.type
_entity.pdbx_description
1 polymer ?
#
loop_
_entity_poly.entity_id
_entity_poly.type
_entity_poly.pdbx_seq_one_letter_code
_entity_poly.pdbx_strand_id
1 'polypeptide(L)'
;MDLTQLANLGEFIGGIAVLVTLVYLAVQARQANQMSRLAAADKLSDSLIEICRESLHHTDLFLAGAAGYRDLDPKEKLRFRWIIGIVFTYLQNFHTKYRTGVIGQVEWDQQYQTLLWYLTGPGVSDWWEESRLVYGKPFGDLVTEILKGLRDGTIPIPPGTAEAYLVNSQRS
;
A
#
# COMPACT_ATOMS: atom_id res chain seq x y z
N MET A 1 -14.85 -46.97 42.19
CA MET A 1 -14.68 -45.57 41.73
C MET A 1 -15.91 -44.82 42.17
N ASP A 2 -15.72 -43.73 42.91
CA ASP A 2 -16.81 -42.90 43.41
C ASP A 2 -17.33 -41.97 42.29
N LEU A 3 -18.60 -41.60 42.32
CA LEU A 3 -19.23 -40.71 41.32
C LEU A 3 -18.50 -39.36 41.23
N THR A 4 -17.98 -38.90 42.35
CA THR A 4 -17.14 -37.69 42.48
C THR A 4 -15.82 -37.81 41.71
N GLN A 5 -15.16 -38.98 41.73
CA GLN A 5 -13.91 -39.21 41.00
C GLN A 5 -14.14 -39.22 39.48
N LEU A 6 -15.27 -39.76 39.03
CA LEU A 6 -15.66 -39.76 37.62
C LEU A 6 -16.03 -38.35 37.13
N ALA A 7 -16.72 -37.56 37.97
CA ALA A 7 -17.04 -36.16 37.70
C ALA A 7 -15.77 -35.31 37.58
N ASN A 8 -14.83 -35.44 38.52
CA ASN A 8 -13.56 -34.71 38.49
C ASN A 8 -12.71 -35.08 37.26
N LEU A 9 -12.74 -36.35 36.82
CA LEU A 9 -12.06 -36.78 35.61
C LEU A 9 -12.71 -36.19 34.35
N GLY A 10 -14.05 -36.13 34.30
CA GLY A 10 -14.79 -35.48 33.22
C GLY A 10 -14.52 -33.98 33.13
N GLU A 11 -14.43 -33.29 34.26
CA GLU A 11 -14.12 -31.86 34.33
C GLU A 11 -12.67 -31.58 33.90
N PHE A 12 -11.72 -32.42 34.31
CA PHE A 12 -10.32 -32.32 33.89
C PHE A 12 -10.15 -32.50 32.37
N ILE A 13 -10.78 -33.53 31.81
CA ILE A 13 -10.74 -33.79 30.36
C ILE A 13 -11.46 -32.66 29.59
N GLY A 14 -12.60 -32.19 30.12
CA GLY A 14 -13.35 -31.06 29.56
C GLY A 14 -12.53 -29.76 29.52
N GLY A 15 -11.81 -29.45 30.59
CA GLY A 15 -10.93 -28.29 30.65
C GLY A 15 -9.79 -28.35 29.64
N ILE A 16 -9.17 -29.53 29.46
CA ILE A 16 -8.14 -29.74 28.44
C ILE A 16 -8.71 -29.57 27.03
N ALA A 17 -9.91 -30.12 26.76
CA ALA A 17 -10.56 -29.97 25.47
C ALA A 17 -10.82 -28.49 25.12
N VAL A 18 -11.33 -27.71 26.09
CA VAL A 18 -11.56 -26.27 25.91
C VAL A 18 -10.25 -25.51 25.63
N LEU A 19 -9.17 -25.81 26.35
CA LEU A 19 -7.85 -25.21 26.11
C LEU A 19 -7.34 -25.50 24.69
N VAL A 20 -7.45 -26.74 24.23
CA VAL A 20 -7.07 -27.13 22.87
C VAL A 20 -7.91 -26.38 21.83
N THR A 21 -9.22 -26.25 22.05
CA THR A 21 -10.11 -25.49 21.16
C THR A 21 -9.74 -24.00 21.11
N LEU A 22 -9.39 -23.38 22.24
CA LEU A 22 -8.96 -21.98 22.29
C LEU A 22 -7.62 -21.76 21.57
N VAL A 23 -6.64 -22.65 21.75
CA VAL A 23 -5.37 -22.59 21.02
C VAL A 23 -5.60 -22.76 19.52
N TYR A 24 -6.42 -23.73 19.12
CA TYR A 24 -6.79 -23.94 17.73
C TYR A 24 -7.48 -22.71 17.14
N LEU A 25 -8.46 -22.11 17.83
CA LEU A 25 -9.14 -20.88 17.41
C LEU A 25 -8.17 -19.70 17.30
N ALA A 26 -7.22 -19.55 18.22
CA ALA A 26 -6.21 -18.50 18.15
C ALA A 26 -5.28 -18.66 16.95
N VAL A 27 -4.87 -19.90 16.65
CA VAL A 27 -4.06 -20.22 15.46
C VAL A 27 -4.88 -20.02 14.18
N GLN A 28 -6.13 -20.48 14.17
CA GLN A 28 -7.06 -20.34 13.04
C GLN A 28 -7.36 -18.86 12.75
N ALA A 29 -7.56 -18.03 13.79
CA ALA A 29 -7.75 -16.59 13.63
C ALA A 29 -6.49 -15.90 13.07
N ARG A 30 -5.29 -16.33 13.49
CA ARG A 30 -4.02 -15.83 12.93
C ARG A 30 -3.85 -16.21 11.47
N GLN A 31 -4.15 -17.46 11.11
CA GLN A 31 -4.07 -17.96 9.73
C GLN A 31 -5.13 -17.34 8.82
N ALA A 32 -6.38 -17.21 9.30
CA ALA A 32 -7.46 -16.55 8.59
C ALA A 32 -7.15 -15.06 8.33
N ASN A 33 -6.54 -14.37 9.30
CA ASN A 33 -6.06 -13.00 9.12
C ASN A 33 -4.92 -12.90 8.09
N GLN A 34 -4.05 -13.91 7.97
CA GLN A 34 -3.01 -13.94 6.94
C GLN A 34 -3.57 -14.21 5.54
N MET A 35 -4.49 -15.17 5.38
CA MET A 35 -5.14 -15.47 4.10
C MET A 35 -6.07 -14.34 3.63
N SER A 36 -6.81 -13.71 4.55
CA SER A 36 -7.65 -12.54 4.23
C SER A 36 -6.82 -11.34 3.77
N ARG A 37 -5.62 -11.13 4.35
CA ARG A 37 -4.68 -10.09 3.91
C ARG A 37 -4.16 -10.30 2.49
N LEU A 38 -3.84 -11.54 2.11
CA LEU A 38 -3.39 -11.88 0.76
C LEU A 38 -4.53 -11.74 -0.26
N ALA A 39 -5.71 -12.26 0.04
CA ALA A 39 -6.88 -12.15 -0.85
C ALA A 39 -7.36 -10.69 -1.04
N ALA A 40 -7.17 -9.82 -0.04
CA ALA A 40 -7.45 -8.39 -0.16
C ALA A 40 -6.38 -7.64 -0.98
N ALA A 41 -5.14 -8.13 -1.03
CA ALA A 41 -4.09 -7.57 -1.89
C ALA A 41 -4.35 -7.89 -3.37
N ASP A 42 -4.78 -9.11 -3.68
CA ASP A 42 -5.07 -9.53 -5.06
C ASP A 42 -6.28 -8.80 -5.66
N LYS A 43 -7.38 -8.67 -4.91
CA LYS A 43 -8.58 -7.96 -5.39
C LYS A 43 -8.36 -6.48 -5.70
N LEU A 44 -7.47 -5.81 -4.97
CA LEU A 44 -7.12 -4.42 -5.25
C LEU A 44 -6.29 -4.30 -6.54
N SER A 45 -5.37 -5.25 -6.77
CA SER A 45 -4.55 -5.29 -7.97
C SER A 45 -5.38 -5.53 -9.24
N ASP A 46 -6.38 -6.41 -9.18
CA ASP A 46 -7.26 -6.70 -10.33
C ASP A 46 -8.10 -5.47 -10.74
N SER A 47 -8.69 -4.76 -9.77
CA SER A 47 -9.46 -3.54 -10.06
C SER A 47 -8.58 -2.42 -10.64
N LEU A 48 -7.30 -2.37 -10.29
CA LEU A 48 -6.37 -1.39 -10.85
C LEU A 48 -5.88 -1.75 -12.23
N ILE A 49 -5.69 -3.03 -12.53
CA ILE A 49 -5.40 -3.49 -13.89
C ILE A 49 -6.55 -3.10 -14.83
N GLU A 50 -7.80 -3.20 -14.36
CA GLU A 50 -8.98 -2.82 -15.13
C GLU A 50 -9.03 -1.30 -15.38
N ILE A 51 -8.75 -0.48 -14.37
CA ILE A 51 -8.68 0.99 -14.50
C ILE A 51 -7.50 1.44 -15.37
N CYS A 52 -6.34 0.80 -15.25
CA CYS A 52 -5.18 1.06 -16.10
C CYS A 52 -5.48 0.69 -17.57
N ARG A 53 -6.24 -0.38 -17.80
CA ARG A 53 -6.67 -0.81 -19.14
C ARG A 53 -7.60 0.21 -19.78
N GLU A 54 -8.49 0.83 -19.01
CA GLU A 54 -9.33 1.94 -19.48
C GLU A 54 -8.49 3.22 -19.73
N SER A 55 -7.48 3.46 -18.89
CA SER A 55 -6.55 4.60 -19.02
C SER A 55 -5.64 4.52 -20.26
N LEU A 56 -5.34 3.33 -20.77
CA LEU A 56 -4.58 3.16 -22.03
C LEU A 56 -5.30 3.77 -23.25
N HIS A 57 -6.64 3.88 -23.22
CA HIS A 57 -7.40 4.61 -24.25
C HIS A 57 -7.23 6.14 -24.18
N HIS A 58 -6.58 6.65 -23.14
CA HIS A 58 -6.37 8.07 -22.87
C HIS A 58 -4.89 8.45 -22.77
N THR A 59 -4.02 7.68 -23.44
CA THR A 59 -2.56 7.91 -23.42
C THR A 59 -2.19 9.35 -23.78
N ASP A 60 -2.83 9.94 -24.79
CA ASP A 60 -2.57 11.33 -25.21
C ASP A 60 -2.93 12.35 -24.11
N LEU A 61 -4.10 12.18 -23.48
CA LEU A 61 -4.53 13.03 -22.37
C LEU A 61 -3.59 12.87 -21.16
N PHE A 62 -3.16 11.64 -20.88
CA PHE A 62 -2.24 11.39 -19.78
C PHE A 62 -0.88 12.07 -20.04
N LEU A 63 -0.32 11.96 -21.25
CA LEU A 63 0.92 12.62 -21.62
C LEU A 63 0.78 14.15 -21.58
N ALA A 64 -0.31 14.70 -22.12
CA ALA A 64 -0.58 16.13 -22.10
C ALA A 64 -0.71 16.65 -20.66
N GLY A 65 -1.47 15.97 -19.80
CA GLY A 65 -1.63 16.37 -18.41
C GLY A 65 -0.37 16.18 -17.56
N ALA A 66 0.45 15.16 -17.82
CA ALA A 66 1.72 14.96 -17.15
C ALA A 66 2.76 16.02 -17.55
N ALA A 67 2.70 16.51 -18.79
CA ALA A 67 3.55 17.59 -19.29
C ALA A 67 3.07 18.98 -18.85
N GLY A 68 1.75 19.23 -18.81
CA GLY A 68 1.19 20.56 -18.57
C GLY A 68 -0.26 20.52 -18.09
N TYR A 69 -0.47 20.20 -16.81
CA TYR A 69 -1.81 20.10 -16.21
C TYR A 69 -2.61 21.41 -16.22
N ARG A 70 -1.92 22.55 -16.11
CA ARG A 70 -2.55 23.88 -16.09
C ARG A 70 -3.05 24.34 -17.46
N ASP A 71 -2.48 23.77 -18.53
CA ASP A 71 -2.78 24.15 -19.91
C ASP A 71 -3.93 23.33 -20.52
N LEU A 72 -4.39 22.29 -19.81
CA LEU A 72 -5.52 21.46 -20.23
C LEU A 72 -6.83 22.25 -20.24
N ASP A 73 -7.71 21.93 -21.18
CA ASP A 73 -9.08 22.45 -21.15
C ASP A 73 -9.82 21.93 -19.89
N PRO A 74 -10.89 22.58 -19.43
CA PRO A 74 -11.57 22.19 -18.18
C PRO A 74 -12.06 20.73 -18.13
N LYS A 75 -12.50 20.17 -19.25
CA LYS A 75 -12.98 18.77 -19.32
C LYS A 75 -11.81 17.80 -19.28
N GLU A 76 -10.75 18.10 -20.02
CA GLU A 76 -9.50 17.33 -20.03
C GLU A 76 -8.82 17.38 -18.65
N LYS A 77 -8.74 18.56 -18.03
CA LYS A 77 -8.21 18.78 -16.69
C LYS A 77 -8.95 17.93 -15.66
N LEU A 78 -10.28 17.87 -15.74
CA LEU A 78 -11.10 17.04 -14.87
C LEU A 78 -10.80 15.55 -15.11
N ARG A 79 -10.80 15.08 -16.36
CA ARG A 79 -10.50 13.68 -16.70
C ARG A 79 -9.11 13.26 -16.23
N PHE A 80 -8.10 14.07 -16.49
CA PHE A 80 -6.74 13.82 -16.03
C PHE A 80 -6.69 13.72 -14.50
N ARG A 81 -7.35 14.64 -13.78
CA ARG A 81 -7.45 14.62 -12.31
C ARG A 81 -8.03 13.31 -11.78
N TRP A 82 -9.03 12.73 -12.44
CA TRP A 82 -9.58 11.42 -12.06
C TRP A 82 -8.57 10.31 -12.30
N ILE A 83 -7.93 10.26 -13.48
CA ILE A 83 -6.95 9.24 -13.84
C ILE A 83 -5.78 9.23 -12.84
N ILE A 84 -5.10 10.37 -12.68
CA ILE A 84 -3.94 10.48 -11.78
C ILE A 84 -4.35 10.33 -10.31
N GLY A 85 -5.57 10.75 -9.94
CA GLY A 85 -6.11 10.61 -8.60
C GLY A 85 -6.28 9.15 -8.17
N ILE A 86 -6.69 8.27 -9.10
CA ILE A 86 -6.79 6.83 -8.84
C ILE A 86 -5.39 6.23 -8.60
N VAL A 87 -4.42 6.58 -9.44
CA VAL A 87 -3.02 6.15 -9.30
C VAL A 87 -2.46 6.54 -7.92
N PHE A 88 -2.65 7.80 -7.50
CA PHE A 88 -2.13 8.26 -6.21
C PHE A 88 -2.89 7.67 -5.01
N THR A 89 -4.18 7.35 -5.18
CA THR A 89 -4.94 6.62 -4.15
C THR A 89 -4.38 5.22 -3.94
N TYR A 90 -4.04 4.53 -5.03
CA TYR A 90 -3.35 3.25 -4.97
C TYR A 90 -1.99 3.34 -4.27
N LEU A 91 -1.17 4.32 -4.65
CA LEU A 91 0.16 4.52 -4.04
C LEU A 91 0.05 4.84 -2.53
N GLN A 92 -0.95 5.63 -2.12
CA GLN A 92 -1.24 5.88 -0.70
C GLN A 92 -1.59 4.60 0.05
N ASN A 93 -2.39 3.72 -0.56
CA ASN A 93 -2.76 2.44 0.06
C ASN A 93 -1.52 1.55 0.25
N PHE A 94 -0.61 1.50 -0.72
CA PHE A 94 0.65 0.77 -0.58
C PHE A 94 1.56 1.38 0.49
N HIS A 95 1.68 2.71 0.52
CA HIS A 95 2.42 3.40 1.58
C HIS A 95 1.85 3.07 2.98
N THR A 96 0.52 3.04 3.10
CA THR A 96 -0.16 2.68 4.36
C THR A 96 0.10 1.22 4.74
N LYS A 97 0.05 0.29 3.77
CA LYS A 97 0.36 -1.13 3.99
C LYS A 97 1.81 -1.32 4.42
N TYR A 98 2.76 -0.60 3.82
CA TYR A 98 4.16 -0.64 4.21
C TYR A 98 4.36 -0.12 5.64
N ARG A 99 3.80 1.06 5.95
CA ARG A 99 3.87 1.65 7.30
C ARG A 99 3.23 0.82 8.40
N THR A 100 2.29 -0.06 8.05
CA THR A 100 1.61 -0.97 8.99
C THR A 100 2.23 -2.38 9.00
N GLY A 101 3.33 -2.60 8.28
CA GLY A 101 4.04 -3.88 8.22
C GLY A 101 3.28 -4.98 7.49
N VAL A 102 2.33 -4.63 6.62
CA VAL A 102 1.57 -5.60 5.79
C VAL A 102 2.40 -6.08 4.61
N ILE A 103 3.23 -5.20 4.03
CA ILE A 103 4.15 -5.51 2.93
C ILE A 103 5.59 -5.18 3.34
N GLY A 104 6.55 -5.86 2.70
CA GLY A 104 7.98 -5.68 2.97
C GLY A 104 8.59 -4.50 2.23
N GLN A 105 9.90 -4.32 2.43
CA GLN A 105 10.68 -3.26 1.79
C GLN A 105 10.71 -3.41 0.27
N VAL A 106 10.88 -4.64 -0.24
CA VAL A 106 11.02 -4.88 -1.68
C VAL A 106 9.76 -4.47 -2.45
N GLU A 107 8.59 -4.82 -1.92
CA GLU A 107 7.31 -4.43 -2.52
C GLU A 107 7.11 -2.91 -2.46
N TRP A 108 7.51 -2.29 -1.34
CA TRP A 108 7.44 -0.85 -1.19
C TRP A 108 8.38 -0.11 -2.16
N ASP A 109 9.62 -0.56 -2.31
CA ASP A 109 10.61 0.05 -3.19
C ASP A 109 10.10 0.12 -4.64
N GLN A 110 9.44 -0.94 -5.12
CA GLN A 110 8.83 -0.95 -6.45
C GLN A 110 7.74 0.13 -6.61
N GLN A 111 6.87 0.27 -5.61
CA GLN A 111 5.81 1.29 -5.66
C GLN A 111 6.37 2.69 -5.46
N TYR A 112 7.45 2.84 -4.68
CA TYR A 112 8.16 4.10 -4.51
C TYR A 112 8.79 4.57 -5.83
N GLN A 113 9.43 3.67 -6.59
CA GLN A 113 9.96 4.00 -7.92
C GLN A 113 8.84 4.43 -8.88
N THR A 114 7.68 3.77 -8.81
CA THR A 114 6.49 4.17 -9.57
C THR A 114 6.03 5.58 -9.19
N LEU A 115 5.92 5.87 -7.89
CA LEU A 115 5.56 7.21 -7.38
C LEU A 115 6.57 8.27 -7.86
N LEU A 116 7.86 7.98 -7.77
CA LEU A 116 8.93 8.85 -8.24
C LEU A 116 8.76 9.16 -9.73
N TRP A 117 8.55 8.14 -10.56
CA TRP A 117 8.35 8.29 -12.00
C TRP A 117 7.19 9.25 -12.33
N TYR A 118 6.03 9.09 -11.70
CA TYR A 118 4.90 10.02 -11.91
C TYR A 118 5.24 11.46 -11.50
N LEU A 119 5.96 11.64 -10.38
CA LEU A 119 6.31 12.98 -9.86
C LEU A 119 7.39 13.69 -10.68
N THR A 120 8.09 13.01 -11.59
CA THR A 120 8.97 13.67 -12.56
C THR A 120 8.21 14.52 -13.58
N GLY A 121 6.91 14.24 -13.79
CA GLY A 121 6.05 15.04 -14.65
C GLY A 121 5.69 16.39 -14.00
N PRO A 122 6.03 17.54 -14.61
CA PRO A 122 5.72 18.85 -14.05
C PRO A 122 4.21 19.08 -13.88
N GLY A 123 3.39 18.57 -14.79
CA GLY A 123 1.93 18.65 -14.67
C GLY A 123 1.37 17.81 -13.51
N VAL A 124 2.00 16.69 -13.16
CA VAL A 124 1.61 15.90 -11.97
C VAL A 124 1.91 16.68 -10.69
N SER A 125 3.05 17.40 -10.65
CA SER A 125 3.38 18.29 -9.54
C SER A 125 2.37 19.42 -9.38
N ASP A 126 1.96 20.05 -10.48
CA ASP A 126 0.93 21.09 -10.48
C ASP A 126 -0.43 20.56 -10.00
N TRP A 127 -0.83 19.37 -10.47
CA TRP A 127 -2.05 18.70 -10.02
C TRP A 127 -2.01 18.39 -8.52
N TRP A 128 -0.85 17.98 -8.01
CA TRP A 128 -0.67 17.61 -6.61
C TRP A 128 -0.93 18.81 -5.67
N GLU A 129 -0.48 20.01 -6.02
CA GLU A 129 -0.75 21.24 -5.27
C GLU A 129 -2.26 21.46 -5.03
N GLU A 130 -3.09 21.17 -6.05
CA GLU A 130 -4.55 21.28 -5.98
C GLU A 130 -5.25 20.09 -5.29
N SER A 131 -4.54 18.97 -5.09
CA SER A 131 -5.15 17.69 -4.71
C SER A 131 -4.67 17.14 -3.37
N ARG A 132 -3.55 17.65 -2.83
CA ARG A 132 -2.89 17.15 -1.62
C ARG A 132 -3.80 17.01 -0.39
N LEU A 133 -4.85 17.83 -0.29
CA LEU A 133 -5.80 17.81 0.85
C LEU A 133 -6.69 16.57 0.87
N VAL A 134 -6.83 15.85 -0.25
CA VAL A 134 -7.58 14.59 -0.33
C VAL A 134 -6.79 13.44 0.33
N TYR A 135 -5.48 13.59 0.45
CA TYR A 135 -4.58 12.54 0.90
C TYR A 135 -4.24 12.68 2.38
N GLY A 136 -3.99 11.55 3.04
CA GLY A 136 -3.60 11.53 4.44
C GLY A 136 -2.24 12.18 4.64
N LYS A 137 -2.08 12.93 5.74
CA LYS A 137 -0.85 13.66 6.08
C LYS A 137 0.44 12.84 5.85
N PRO A 138 0.55 11.56 6.26
CA PRO A 138 1.80 10.82 6.08
C PRO A 138 2.18 10.61 4.62
N PHE A 139 1.21 10.34 3.75
CA PHE A 139 1.49 10.22 2.32
C PHE A 139 1.77 11.59 1.69
N GLY A 140 1.07 12.63 2.15
CA GLY A 140 1.33 13.99 1.69
C GLY A 140 2.72 14.51 2.05
N ASP A 141 3.22 14.18 3.25
CA ASP A 141 4.58 14.49 3.69
C ASP A 141 5.62 13.79 2.80
N LEU A 142 5.42 12.49 2.50
CA LEU A 142 6.27 11.72 1.59
C LEU A 142 6.34 12.35 0.19
N VAL A 143 5.20 12.67 -0.42
CA VAL A 143 5.17 13.30 -1.75
C VAL A 143 5.87 14.67 -1.72
N THR A 144 5.67 15.44 -0.65
CA THR A 144 6.35 16.74 -0.46
C THR A 144 7.87 16.58 -0.38
N GLU A 145 8.35 15.55 0.31
CA GLU A 145 9.78 15.23 0.40
C GLU A 145 10.36 14.85 -0.97
N ILE A 146 9.66 13.99 -1.72
CA ILE A 146 10.07 13.60 -3.09
C ILE A 146 10.13 14.81 -4.00
N LEU A 147 9.10 15.66 -4.00
CA LEU A 147 9.05 16.87 -4.82
C LEU A 147 10.18 17.85 -4.50
N LYS A 148 10.56 18.00 -3.23
CA LYS A 148 11.74 18.79 -2.83
C LYS A 148 13.03 18.15 -3.35
N GLY A 149 13.19 16.84 -3.16
CA GLY A 149 14.38 16.13 -3.64
C GLY A 149 14.55 16.13 -5.16
N LEU A 150 13.45 16.10 -5.92
CA LEU A 150 13.48 16.24 -7.38
C LEU A 150 13.94 17.64 -7.82
N ARG A 151 13.62 18.69 -7.05
CA ARG A 151 14.05 20.07 -7.36
C ARG A 151 15.53 20.30 -7.04
N ASP A 152 16.00 19.74 -5.93
CA ASP A 152 17.33 20.02 -5.40
C ASP A 152 18.38 18.95 -5.79
N GLY A 153 17.98 17.93 -6.56
CA GLY A 153 18.82 16.82 -6.99
C GLY A 153 19.08 15.76 -5.91
N THR A 154 18.47 15.90 -4.73
CA THR A 154 18.58 14.98 -3.60
C THR A 154 17.35 14.08 -3.53
N ILE A 155 17.12 13.26 -4.55
CA ILE A 155 15.98 12.32 -4.57
C ILE A 155 16.02 11.49 -3.27
N PRO A 156 14.95 11.49 -2.46
CA PRO A 156 14.98 10.76 -1.20
C PRO A 156 15.13 9.28 -1.50
N ILE A 157 16.03 8.61 -0.77
CA ILE A 157 16.12 7.16 -0.82
C ILE A 157 14.88 6.63 -0.10
N PRO A 158 14.14 5.63 -0.64
CA PRO A 158 12.95 5.12 0.02
C PRO A 158 13.26 4.78 1.49
N PRO A 159 12.46 5.26 2.46
CA PRO A 159 12.71 4.97 3.88
C PRO A 159 12.89 3.45 4.08
N GLY A 160 13.91 3.04 4.85
CA GLY A 160 14.22 1.63 5.14
C GLY A 160 15.23 0.93 4.21
N THR A 161 15.59 1.53 3.08
CA THR A 161 16.59 0.98 2.14
C THR A 161 18.02 0.91 2.71
N ALA A 162 18.43 1.90 3.52
CA ALA A 162 19.80 1.95 4.06
C ALA A 162 20.14 0.73 4.94
N GLU A 163 19.16 0.23 5.72
CA GLU A 163 19.35 -0.97 6.55
C GLU A 163 19.26 -2.27 5.73
N ALA A 164 18.39 -2.33 4.72
CA ALA A 164 18.21 -3.52 3.89
C ALA A 164 19.45 -3.88 3.04
N TYR A 165 20.17 -2.88 2.52
CA TYR A 165 21.42 -3.11 1.77
C TYR A 165 22.59 -3.50 2.69
N LEU A 166 22.68 -2.94 3.89
CA LEU A 166 23.73 -3.28 4.85
C LEU A 166 23.60 -4.74 5.33
N VAL A 167 22.38 -5.22 5.58
CA VAL A 167 22.13 -6.62 5.98
C VAL A 167 22.48 -7.61 4.87
N ASN A 168 22.25 -7.26 3.60
CA ASN A 168 22.61 -8.14 2.47
C ASN A 168 24.11 -8.11 2.13
N SER A 169 24.80 -6.98 2.34
CA SER A 169 26.27 -6.89 2.11
C SER A 169 27.12 -7.65 3.13
N GLN A 170 26.54 -8.04 4.27
CA GLN A 170 27.20 -8.81 5.33
C GLN A 170 26.97 -10.33 5.18
N ARG A 171 26.17 -10.75 4.19
CA ARG A 171 25.84 -12.16 3.90
C ARG A 171 26.48 -12.70 2.62
N SER A 172 27.26 -11.89 1.90
CA SER A 172 28.01 -12.25 0.69
C SER A 172 29.49 -12.42 0.97
#